data_AF-A0A933AKZ3-F1
#
_entry.id   AF-A0A933AKZ3-F1
#
_cell.length_a   1.000
_cell.length_b   1.000
_cell.length_c   1.000
_cell.angle_alpha   90.00
_cell.angle_beta   90.00
_cell.angle_gamma   90.00
#
_symmetry.space_group_name_H-M   'P 1'
#
loop_
_entity.id
_entity.type
_entity.pdbx_description
1 polymer ?
#
loop_
_entity_poly.entity_id
_entity_poly.type
_entity_poly.pdbx_seq_one_letter_code
_entity_poly.pdbx_strand_id
1 'polypeptide(L)'
;MIRPSLILLGLVVGLGFGLLYGWVISPVSYTDTRPAVLRADYKDQYVILIADAYAADGNLTRAGERLATLGLPAPAEAVAALAQRLTAEGKDASALAALAADLGLGIAPVTPRATVALPPTPTATQPPTETPLPTATTAPTQTPTATPVYDFTLLSQENYCNDLERKPLIIVDVVDAQGNGLPGVKVTVNWANGQDGFVTGLKPEISASYGDFAMDVGTSYSVQLGSRTPPVAGLAAPMCVAADGAPYPGAVRLVFQRGG
;
A
#
# COMPACT_ATOMS: atom_id res chain seq x y z
N MET A 1 54.04 16.99 -8.16
CA MET A 1 53.29 17.60 -7.04
C MET A 1 52.01 18.21 -7.60
N ILE A 2 50.87 17.54 -7.41
CA ILE A 2 49.56 18.10 -7.78
C ILE A 2 49.23 19.18 -6.76
N ARG A 3 48.97 20.41 -7.21
CA ARG A 3 48.67 21.53 -6.31
C ARG A 3 47.32 21.29 -5.63
N PRO A 4 47.21 21.39 -4.29
CA PRO A 4 45.96 21.12 -3.57
C PRO A 4 44.80 22.02 -4.01
N SER A 5 45.09 23.17 -4.62
CA SER A 5 44.10 24.05 -5.25
C SER A 5 43.30 23.40 -6.38
N LEU A 6 43.89 22.44 -7.12
CA LEU A 6 43.20 21.72 -8.20
C LEU A 6 42.15 20.73 -7.67
N ILE A 7 42.41 20.14 -6.50
CA ILE A 7 41.47 19.19 -5.85
C ILE A 7 40.27 19.95 -5.30
N LEU A 8 40.51 21.09 -4.65
CA LEU A 8 39.45 21.98 -4.16
C LEU A 8 38.58 22.50 -5.31
N LEU A 9 39.17 22.90 -6.43
CA LEU A 9 38.43 23.36 -7.60
C LEU A 9 37.54 22.24 -8.17
N GLY A 10 38.08 21.03 -8.30
CA GLY A 10 37.32 19.88 -8.79
C GLY A 10 36.15 19.50 -7.88
N LEU A 11 36.33 19.55 -6.56
CA LEU A 11 35.29 19.22 -5.58
C LEU A 11 34.14 20.23 -5.61
N VAL A 12 34.46 21.54 -5.70
CA VAL A 12 33.44 22.58 -5.76
C VAL A 12 32.64 22.48 -7.06
N VAL A 13 33.31 22.23 -8.18
CA VAL A 13 32.64 22.06 -9.48
C VAL A 13 31.77 20.81 -9.49
N GLY A 14 32.25 19.68 -8.97
CA GLY A 14 31.48 18.44 -8.89
C GLY A 14 30.25 18.56 -7.99
N LEU A 15 30.39 19.20 -6.82
CA LEU A 15 29.27 19.42 -5.90
C LEU A 15 28.24 20.38 -6.49
N GLY A 16 28.68 21.44 -7.17
CA GLY A 16 27.80 22.36 -7.88
C GLY A 16 26.99 21.66 -8.98
N PHE A 17 27.65 20.84 -9.80
CA PHE A 17 26.97 20.06 -10.84
C PHE A 17 26.02 19.01 -10.28
N GLY A 18 26.41 18.29 -9.22
CA GLY A 18 25.54 17.30 -8.57
C GLY A 18 24.29 17.93 -7.95
N LEU A 19 24.45 19.09 -7.29
CA LEU A 19 23.33 19.81 -6.68
C LEU A 19 22.38 20.37 -7.76
N LEU A 20 22.94 20.93 -8.85
CA LEU A 20 22.15 21.43 -9.97
C LEU A 20 21.36 20.31 -10.66
N TYR A 21 22.01 19.15 -10.86
CA TYR A 21 21.37 17.98 -11.45
C TYR A 21 20.23 17.45 -10.57
N GLY A 22 20.50 17.27 -9.28
CA GLY A 22 19.49 16.81 -8.32
C GLY A 22 18.29 17.75 -8.23
N TRP A 23 18.49 19.06 -8.37
CA TRP A 23 17.41 20.02 -8.15
C TRP A 23 16.60 20.38 -9.41
N VAL A 24 17.24 20.42 -10.59
CA VAL A 24 16.57 20.82 -11.85
C VAL A 24 15.96 19.62 -12.57
N ILE A 25 16.62 18.46 -12.55
CA ILE A 25 16.19 17.28 -13.32
C ILE A 25 15.31 16.34 -12.48
N SER A 26 15.52 16.30 -11.16
CA SER A 26 14.72 15.48 -10.24
C SER A 26 14.22 16.30 -9.04
N PRO A 27 13.36 17.31 -9.26
CA PRO A 27 12.78 18.04 -8.15
C PRO A 27 12.06 17.06 -7.22
N VAL A 28 12.40 17.09 -5.94
CA VAL A 28 11.74 16.28 -4.90
C VAL A 28 10.28 16.68 -4.79
N SER A 29 9.43 15.99 -5.55
CA SER A 29 8.00 16.06 -5.33
C SER A 29 7.71 15.24 -4.09
N TYR A 30 7.61 15.90 -2.94
CA TYR A 30 6.92 15.34 -1.79
C TYR A 30 5.45 15.19 -2.21
N THR A 31 5.12 14.06 -2.86
CA THR A 31 3.72 13.65 -3.01
C THR A 31 3.21 13.32 -1.62
N ASP A 32 2.71 14.37 -0.97
CA ASP A 32 1.92 14.34 0.26
C ASP A 32 0.96 13.15 0.23
N THR A 33 1.25 12.13 1.04
CA THR A 33 0.36 11.04 1.42
C THR A 33 -0.75 11.57 2.32
N ARG A 34 -1.45 12.63 1.87
CA ARG A 34 -2.62 13.16 2.57
C ARG A 34 -3.82 12.28 2.23
N PRO A 35 -4.50 11.70 3.24
CA PRO A 35 -5.71 10.89 3.06
C PRO A 35 -6.86 11.61 2.35
N ALA A 36 -6.74 12.93 2.15
CA ALA A 36 -7.73 13.77 1.49
C ALA A 36 -7.93 13.48 -0.02
N VAL A 37 -6.98 12.77 -0.68
CA VAL A 37 -7.02 12.45 -2.13
C VAL A 37 -7.72 11.11 -2.43
N LEU A 38 -8.29 10.43 -1.43
CA LEU A 38 -9.06 9.19 -1.63
C LEU A 38 -10.31 9.43 -2.50
N ARG A 39 -10.59 8.54 -3.47
CA ARG A 39 -11.87 8.49 -4.20
C ARG A 39 -13.03 8.36 -3.20
N ALA A 40 -14.21 8.87 -3.57
CA ALA A 40 -15.39 8.92 -2.69
C ALA A 40 -15.68 7.58 -1.99
N ASP A 41 -15.54 6.47 -2.71
CA ASP A 41 -15.81 5.11 -2.20
C ASP A 41 -14.90 4.71 -1.02
N TYR A 42 -13.65 5.18 -0.99
CA TYR A 42 -12.72 4.89 0.12
C TYR A 42 -12.94 5.81 1.32
N LYS A 43 -13.53 6.99 1.11
CA LYS A 43 -13.92 7.88 2.22
C LYS A 43 -15.05 7.23 3.02
N ASP A 44 -15.99 6.58 2.34
CA ASP A 44 -17.09 5.87 2.97
C ASP A 44 -16.59 4.70 3.84
N GLN A 45 -15.64 3.89 3.34
CA GLN A 45 -15.01 2.82 4.13
C GLN A 45 -14.26 3.35 5.36
N TYR A 46 -13.57 4.48 5.22
CA TYR A 46 -12.86 5.09 6.35
C TYR A 46 -13.83 5.65 7.40
N VAL A 47 -14.97 6.21 6.99
CA VAL A 47 -16.03 6.68 7.88
C VAL A 47 -16.68 5.51 8.64
N ILE A 48 -16.91 4.37 7.98
CA ILE A 48 -17.39 3.13 8.65
C ILE A 48 -16.42 2.69 9.75
N LEU A 49 -15.11 2.64 9.44
CA LEU A 49 -14.08 2.25 10.43
C LEU A 49 -14.01 3.20 11.63
N ILE A 50 -14.19 4.51 11.42
CA ILE A 50 -14.23 5.47 12.53
C ILE A 50 -15.48 5.25 13.40
N ALA A 51 -16.62 4.93 12.79
CA ALA A 51 -17.85 4.64 13.51
C ALA A 51 -17.76 3.35 14.33
N ASP A 52 -17.17 2.28 13.79
CA ASP A 52 -16.93 1.05 14.55
C ASP A 52 -15.95 1.28 15.71
N ALA A 53 -14.89 2.06 15.49
CA ALA A 53 -13.98 2.44 16.56
C ALA A 53 -14.67 3.29 17.64
N TYR A 54 -15.60 4.18 17.25
CA TYR A 54 -16.41 4.93 18.19
C TYR A 54 -17.36 4.04 19.00
N ALA A 55 -18.00 3.07 18.36
CA ALA A 55 -18.88 2.12 19.04
C ALA A 55 -18.14 1.30 20.11
N ALA A 56 -16.83 1.03 19.91
CA ALA A 56 -15.99 0.35 20.88
C ALA A 56 -15.47 1.27 22.01
N ASP A 57 -14.97 2.46 21.66
CA ASP A 57 -14.26 3.34 22.60
C ASP A 57 -15.16 4.40 23.26
N GLY A 58 -16.31 4.74 22.68
CA GLY A 58 -17.21 5.81 23.12
C GLY A 58 -16.62 7.23 23.07
N ASN A 59 -15.48 7.42 22.40
CA ASN A 59 -14.73 8.69 22.43
C ASN A 59 -15.06 9.59 21.22
N LEU A 60 -16.00 10.54 21.43
CA LEU A 60 -16.45 11.49 20.41
C LEU A 60 -15.36 12.47 19.96
N THR A 61 -14.51 12.93 20.87
CA THR A 61 -13.45 13.90 20.55
C THR A 61 -12.46 13.32 19.54
N ARG A 62 -12.03 12.08 19.78
CA ARG A 62 -11.11 11.35 18.89
C ARG A 62 -11.74 11.01 17.54
N ALA A 63 -13.03 10.66 17.53
CA ALA A 63 -13.76 10.41 16.29
C ALA A 63 -13.87 11.71 15.48
N GLY A 64 -14.26 12.82 16.11
CA GLY A 64 -14.38 14.13 15.48
C GLY A 64 -13.07 14.62 14.83
N GLU A 65 -11.93 14.46 15.51
CA GLU A 65 -10.62 14.80 14.96
C GLU A 65 -10.27 13.98 13.71
N ARG A 66 -10.57 12.67 13.73
CA ARG A 66 -10.36 11.77 12.57
C ARG A 66 -11.30 12.09 11.40
N LEU A 67 -12.53 12.52 11.67
CA LEU A 67 -13.43 13.00 10.62
C LEU A 67 -12.98 14.36 10.09
N ALA A 68 -12.41 15.24 10.93
CA ALA A 68 -11.89 16.53 10.49
C ALA A 68 -10.70 16.40 9.53
N THR A 69 -9.87 15.36 9.69
CA THR A 69 -8.81 15.02 8.71
C THR A 69 -9.33 14.66 7.32
N LEU A 70 -10.63 14.36 7.15
CA LEU A 70 -11.24 14.12 5.83
C LEU A 70 -11.64 15.41 5.09
N GLY A 71 -11.53 16.57 5.73
CA GLY A 71 -11.79 17.88 5.10
C GLY A 71 -13.24 18.10 4.68
N LEU A 72 -14.19 17.35 5.24
CA LEU A 72 -15.62 17.49 4.95
C LEU A 72 -16.16 18.74 5.67
N PRO A 73 -16.86 19.65 4.95
CA PRO A 73 -17.41 20.88 5.56
C PRO A 73 -18.50 20.60 6.60
N ALA A 74 -19.16 19.44 6.54
CA ALA A 74 -20.18 18.99 7.50
C ALA A 74 -20.06 17.47 7.75
N PRO A 75 -19.16 17.03 8.65
CA PRO A 75 -18.92 15.60 8.90
C PRO A 75 -20.14 14.87 9.48
N ALA A 76 -20.94 15.54 10.31
CA ALA A 76 -22.16 14.96 10.90
C ALA A 76 -23.22 14.61 9.84
N GLU A 77 -23.43 15.50 8.87
CA GLU A 77 -24.40 15.28 7.77
C GLU A 77 -23.94 14.18 6.82
N ALA A 78 -22.64 14.11 6.53
CA ALA A 78 -22.07 13.08 5.68
C ALA A 78 -22.22 11.67 6.30
N VAL A 79 -21.96 11.54 7.61
CA VAL A 79 -22.14 10.27 8.34
C VAL A 79 -23.61 9.88 8.38
N ALA A 80 -24.52 10.83 8.65
CA ALA A 80 -25.96 10.57 8.68
C ALA A 80 -26.50 10.10 7.32
N ALA A 81 -26.07 10.75 6.22
CA ALA A 81 -26.45 10.35 4.88
C ALA A 81 -25.91 8.96 4.50
N LEU A 82 -24.70 8.62 4.93
CA LEU A 82 -24.11 7.29 4.71
C LEU A 82 -24.83 6.21 5.52
N ALA A 83 -25.16 6.48 6.79
CA ALA A 83 -25.91 5.57 7.65
C ALA A 83 -27.29 5.22 7.06
N GLN A 84 -27.98 6.21 6.49
CA GLN A 84 -29.28 6.00 5.83
C GLN A 84 -29.16 5.13 4.57
N ARG A 85 -28.12 5.34 3.76
CA ARG A 85 -27.87 4.52 2.55
C ARG A 85 -27.57 3.06 2.92
N LEU A 86 -26.70 2.83 3.90
CA LEU A 86 -26.34 1.48 4.33
C LEU A 86 -27.51 0.73 4.96
N THR A 87 -28.33 1.42 5.76
CA THR A 87 -29.58 0.84 6.30
C THR A 87 -30.56 0.47 5.18
N ALA A 88 -30.69 1.30 4.14
CA ALA A 88 -31.55 1.00 2.99
C ALA A 88 -31.03 -0.18 2.15
N GLU A 89 -29.72 -0.40 2.12
CA GLU A 89 -29.06 -1.56 1.52
C GLU A 89 -29.11 -2.82 2.42
N GLY A 90 -29.64 -2.72 3.64
CA GLY A 90 -29.71 -3.83 4.60
C GLY A 90 -28.37 -4.19 5.25
N LYS A 91 -27.39 -3.28 5.24
CA LYS A 91 -26.08 -3.43 5.88
C LYS A 91 -26.09 -2.86 7.30
N ASP A 92 -25.24 -3.39 8.16
CA ASP A 92 -25.12 -2.96 9.56
C ASP A 92 -24.61 -1.51 9.64
N ALA A 93 -25.51 -0.58 9.96
CA ALA A 93 -25.23 0.85 10.08
C ALA A 93 -25.46 1.39 11.50
N SER A 94 -25.56 0.50 12.50
CA SER A 94 -25.85 0.85 13.90
C SER A 94 -24.75 1.73 14.52
N ALA A 95 -23.48 1.44 14.23
CA ALA A 95 -22.34 2.23 14.68
C ALA A 95 -22.32 3.65 14.07
N LEU A 96 -22.65 3.76 12.78
CA LEU A 96 -22.77 5.04 12.08
C LEU A 96 -23.97 5.86 12.57
N ALA A 97 -25.09 5.21 12.86
CA ALA A 97 -26.28 5.86 13.40
C ALA A 97 -26.05 6.42 14.80
N ALA A 98 -25.31 5.69 15.66
CA ALA A 98 -24.91 6.17 16.98
C ALA A 98 -23.95 7.38 16.88
N LEU A 99 -22.94 7.29 16.01
CA LEU A 99 -22.00 8.39 15.76
C LEU A 99 -22.72 9.63 15.20
N ALA A 100 -23.66 9.46 14.26
CA ALA A 100 -24.42 10.57 13.68
C ALA A 100 -25.37 11.26 14.68
N ALA A 101 -25.98 10.48 15.58
CA ALA A 101 -26.82 11.01 16.65
C ALA A 101 -26.01 11.86 17.63
N ASP A 102 -24.83 11.37 18.03
CA ASP A 102 -23.96 12.06 18.98
C ASP A 102 -23.20 13.25 18.37
N LEU A 103 -22.99 13.27 17.04
CA LEU A 103 -22.32 14.38 16.33
C LEU A 103 -23.22 15.59 16.04
N GLY A 104 -24.53 15.54 16.32
CA GLY A 104 -25.35 16.77 16.35
C GLY A 104 -26.68 16.76 15.61
N LEU A 105 -27.40 15.64 15.53
CA LEU A 105 -28.85 15.70 15.44
C LEU A 105 -29.43 15.19 16.75
N GLY A 106 -29.71 16.13 17.66
CA GLY A 106 -30.62 15.88 18.75
C GLY A 106 -31.96 15.39 18.20
N ILE A 107 -32.14 14.07 18.18
CA ILE A 107 -33.44 13.41 18.11
C ILE A 107 -33.48 12.52 19.33
N ALA A 108 -34.55 12.70 20.11
CA ALA A 108 -34.70 12.29 21.50
C ALA A 108 -34.16 10.89 21.82
N PRO A 109 -33.58 10.70 23.03
CA PRO A 109 -33.17 9.40 23.49
C PRO A 109 -34.37 8.45 23.48
N VAL A 110 -34.29 7.35 22.73
CA VAL A 110 -35.07 6.17 23.10
C VAL A 110 -34.54 5.72 24.45
N THR A 111 -35.41 5.87 25.45
CA THR A 111 -35.18 5.71 26.87
C THR A 111 -34.27 4.51 27.17
N PRO A 112 -33.10 4.71 27.83
CA PRO A 112 -32.34 3.59 28.34
C PRO A 112 -33.18 2.86 29.38
N ARG A 113 -33.34 1.55 29.20
CA ARG A 113 -33.83 0.65 30.25
C ARG A 113 -32.87 0.79 31.42
N ALA A 114 -33.38 1.29 32.55
CA ALA A 114 -32.60 1.41 33.78
C ALA A 114 -32.15 0.02 34.23
N THR A 115 -30.89 -0.32 33.98
CA THR A 115 -30.20 -1.35 34.73
C THR A 115 -29.77 -0.70 36.04
N VAL A 116 -30.41 -1.11 37.13
CA VAL A 116 -30.03 -0.71 38.49
C VAL A 116 -28.61 -1.21 38.74
N ALA A 117 -27.63 -0.30 38.75
CA ALA A 117 -26.29 -0.59 39.22
C ALA A 117 -26.30 -0.54 40.76
N LEU A 118 -26.13 -1.71 41.40
CA LEU A 118 -25.88 -1.81 42.83
C LEU A 118 -24.51 -1.18 43.17
N PRO A 119 -24.36 -0.52 44.33
CA PRO A 119 -23.08 0.05 44.75
C PRO A 119 -22.01 -1.06 44.87
N PRO A 120 -20.77 -0.81 44.43
CA PRO A 120 -19.71 -1.79 44.58
C PRO A 120 -19.37 -1.95 46.08
N THR A 121 -19.54 -3.17 46.58
CA THR A 121 -19.02 -3.59 47.89
C THR A 121 -17.50 -3.40 47.91
N PRO A 122 -16.89 -2.79 48.94
CA PRO A 122 -15.44 -2.68 49.03
C PRO A 122 -14.82 -4.08 49.13
N THR A 123 -14.12 -4.50 48.07
CA THR A 123 -13.29 -5.71 48.09
C THR A 123 -12.06 -5.44 48.94
N ALA A 124 -11.83 -6.27 49.96
CA ALA A 124 -10.63 -6.22 50.77
C ALA A 124 -9.38 -6.41 49.89
N THR A 125 -8.44 -5.48 49.99
CA THR A 125 -7.12 -5.56 49.35
C THR A 125 -6.37 -6.78 49.86
N GLN A 126 -6.15 -7.76 49.00
CA GLN A 126 -5.23 -8.87 49.28
C GLN A 126 -3.78 -8.37 49.19
N PRO A 127 -2.85 -8.94 49.97
CA PRO A 127 -1.42 -8.63 49.87
C PRO A 127 -0.90 -8.86 48.45
N PRO A 128 0.12 -8.12 47.99
CA PRO A 128 0.64 -8.24 46.63
C PRO A 128 1.18 -9.65 46.41
N THR A 129 0.60 -10.37 45.45
CA THR A 129 1.19 -11.58 44.88
C THR A 129 2.49 -11.18 44.19
N GLU A 130 3.60 -11.81 44.57
CA GLU A 130 4.90 -11.62 43.92
C GLU A 130 4.74 -11.84 42.41
N THR A 131 5.08 -10.81 41.64
CA THR A 131 5.09 -10.88 40.18
C THR A 131 6.23 -11.82 39.78
N PRO A 132 5.97 -12.95 39.09
CA PRO A 132 7.05 -13.78 38.59
C PRO A 132 7.92 -12.94 37.65
N LEU A 133 9.22 -12.96 37.88
CA LEU A 133 10.23 -12.31 37.03
C LEU A 133 9.99 -12.72 35.57
N PRO A 134 10.01 -11.79 34.59
CA PRO A 134 9.80 -12.15 33.20
C PRO A 134 10.89 -13.13 32.77
N THR A 135 10.50 -14.37 32.50
CA THR A 135 11.34 -15.33 31.78
C THR A 135 11.66 -14.71 30.43
N ALA A 136 12.95 -14.54 30.13
CA ALA A 136 13.39 -14.05 28.83
C ALA A 136 12.85 -14.97 27.73
N THR A 137 11.79 -14.53 27.05
CA THR A 137 11.29 -15.16 25.84
C THR A 137 12.39 -15.09 24.81
N THR A 138 12.94 -16.24 24.42
CA THR A 138 13.89 -16.34 23.31
C THR A 138 13.26 -15.70 22.09
N ALA A 139 13.89 -14.64 21.55
CA ALA A 139 13.48 -14.05 20.29
C ALA A 139 13.42 -15.14 19.22
N PRO A 140 12.40 -15.17 18.33
CA PRO A 140 12.38 -16.12 17.23
C PRO A 140 13.60 -15.87 16.36
N THR A 141 14.56 -16.79 16.39
CA THR A 141 15.60 -16.87 15.37
C THR A 141 14.87 -17.05 14.04
N GLN A 142 15.01 -16.09 13.12
CA GLN A 142 14.50 -16.25 11.76
C GLN A 142 15.23 -17.44 11.13
N THR A 143 14.63 -18.62 11.23
CA THR A 143 15.04 -19.77 10.43
C THR A 143 14.83 -19.35 8.99
N PRO A 144 15.88 -19.28 8.14
CA PRO A 144 15.69 -18.96 6.73
C PRO A 144 14.75 -20.01 6.14
N THR A 145 13.52 -19.61 5.85
CA THR A 145 12.54 -20.46 5.16
C THR A 145 13.17 -20.84 3.83
N ALA A 146 13.42 -22.14 3.63
CA ALA A 146 13.93 -22.65 2.37
C ALA A 146 13.02 -22.16 1.25
N THR A 147 13.54 -21.25 0.41
CA THR A 147 12.81 -20.75 -0.74
C THR A 147 12.58 -21.94 -1.66
N PRO A 148 11.32 -22.32 -1.94
CA PRO A 148 11.07 -23.46 -2.79
C PRO A 148 11.69 -23.22 -4.16
N VAL A 149 12.51 -24.17 -4.59
CA VAL A 149 13.30 -24.09 -5.81
C VAL A 149 12.40 -24.55 -6.96
N TYR A 150 11.66 -23.62 -7.53
CA TYR A 150 10.85 -23.86 -8.70
C TYR A 150 11.61 -23.42 -9.95
N ASP A 151 11.58 -24.25 -10.99
CA ASP A 151 11.96 -23.83 -12.34
C ASP A 151 10.75 -23.14 -12.96
N PHE A 152 10.91 -21.96 -13.56
CA PHE A 152 9.85 -21.27 -14.28
C PHE A 152 10.24 -21.06 -15.75
N THR A 153 9.27 -21.20 -16.63
CA THR A 153 9.44 -20.98 -18.07
C THR A 153 8.65 -19.74 -18.45
N LEU A 154 9.24 -18.86 -19.27
CA LEU A 154 8.50 -17.76 -19.87
C LEU A 154 7.46 -18.33 -20.84
N LEU A 155 6.18 -18.11 -20.54
CA LEU A 155 5.06 -18.57 -21.34
C LEU A 155 4.68 -17.54 -22.41
N SER A 156 4.62 -16.27 -22.02
CA SER A 156 4.33 -15.15 -22.95
C SER A 156 5.07 -13.89 -22.53
N GLN A 157 5.48 -13.11 -23.54
CA GLN A 157 6.02 -11.76 -23.41
C GLN A 157 5.34 -10.87 -24.44
N GLU A 158 4.58 -9.89 -23.96
CA GLU A 158 3.79 -9.01 -24.80
C GLU A 158 3.94 -7.55 -24.37
N ASN A 159 3.83 -6.63 -25.33
CA ASN A 159 3.81 -5.21 -25.04
C ASN A 159 2.39 -4.82 -24.60
N TYR A 160 2.28 -4.23 -23.41
CA TYR A 160 1.02 -3.80 -22.83
C TYR A 160 0.88 -2.28 -22.92
N CYS A 161 0.17 -1.82 -23.94
CA CYS A 161 -0.13 -0.40 -24.14
C CYS A 161 -1.47 -0.05 -23.47
N ASN A 162 -1.44 0.72 -22.39
CA ASN A 162 -2.63 1.25 -21.72
C ASN A 162 -2.63 2.79 -21.75
N ASP A 163 -3.58 3.39 -22.47
CA ASP A 163 -3.72 4.85 -22.64
C ASP A 163 -4.22 5.55 -21.35
N LEU A 164 -4.81 4.80 -20.40
CA LEU A 164 -5.26 5.38 -19.13
C LEU A 164 -4.11 5.56 -18.13
N GLU A 165 -3.14 4.64 -18.15
CA GLU A 165 -2.04 4.64 -17.18
C GLU A 165 -0.78 5.30 -17.73
N ARG A 166 -0.49 5.18 -19.05
CA ARG A 166 0.67 5.77 -19.73
C ARG A 166 1.98 5.68 -18.94
N LYS A 167 2.16 4.56 -18.24
CA LYS A 167 3.28 4.31 -17.35
C LYS A 167 4.14 3.17 -17.90
N PRO A 168 5.46 3.36 -17.93
CA PRO A 168 6.40 2.29 -18.26
C PRO A 168 6.52 1.32 -17.08
N LEU A 169 5.78 0.21 -17.13
CA LEU A 169 5.79 -0.83 -16.09
C LEU A 169 6.22 -2.19 -16.66
N ILE A 170 7.01 -2.96 -15.91
CA ILE A 170 7.15 -4.41 -16.13
C ILE A 170 6.08 -5.06 -15.27
N ILE A 171 5.16 -5.76 -15.91
CA ILE A 171 4.14 -6.55 -15.23
C ILE A 171 4.57 -8.01 -15.32
N VAL A 172 4.68 -8.68 -14.19
CA VAL A 172 5.02 -10.10 -14.10
C VAL A 172 3.87 -10.84 -13.45
N ASP A 173 3.29 -11.78 -14.20
CA ASP A 173 2.29 -12.72 -13.72
C ASP A 173 2.91 -14.12 -13.66
N VAL A 174 2.83 -14.77 -12.50
CA VAL A 174 3.32 -16.15 -12.34
C VAL A 174 2.15 -17.10 -12.17
N VAL A 175 2.08 -18.12 -13.02
CA VAL A 175 1.03 -19.15 -12.98
C VAL A 175 1.61 -20.55 -12.75
N ASP A 176 0.79 -21.47 -12.25
CA ASP A 176 1.12 -22.89 -12.16
C ASP A 176 0.85 -23.63 -13.49
N ALA A 177 1.07 -24.96 -13.49
CA ALA A 177 0.81 -25.81 -14.66
C ALA A 177 -0.68 -25.84 -15.08
N GLN A 178 -1.58 -25.48 -14.16
CA GLN A 178 -3.02 -25.41 -14.34
C GLN A 178 -3.50 -24.00 -14.71
N GLY A 179 -2.60 -23.01 -14.78
CA GLY A 179 -2.90 -21.61 -15.07
C GLY A 179 -3.37 -20.79 -13.86
N ASN A 180 -3.33 -21.33 -12.64
CA ASN A 180 -3.67 -20.57 -11.44
C ASN A 180 -2.51 -19.67 -11.03
N GLY A 181 -2.83 -18.47 -10.56
CA GLY A 181 -1.83 -17.52 -10.09
C GLY A 181 -1.06 -18.02 -8.86
N LEU A 182 0.27 -17.93 -8.90
CA LEU A 182 1.17 -18.34 -7.84
C LEU A 182 1.71 -17.10 -7.07
N PRO A 183 1.23 -16.83 -5.84
CA PRO A 183 1.78 -15.79 -4.98
C PRO A 183 3.13 -16.20 -4.39
N GLY A 184 3.91 -15.21 -3.94
CA GLY A 184 5.13 -15.43 -3.16
C GLY A 184 6.38 -15.72 -3.98
N VAL A 185 6.36 -15.47 -5.29
CA VAL A 185 7.51 -15.72 -6.16
C VAL A 185 8.41 -14.49 -6.20
N LYS A 186 9.68 -14.65 -5.80
CA LYS A 186 10.68 -13.58 -5.86
C LYS A 186 11.13 -13.37 -7.30
N VAL A 187 10.77 -12.22 -7.83
CA VAL A 187 11.18 -11.71 -9.14
C VAL A 187 12.36 -10.76 -8.93
N THR A 188 13.38 -10.91 -9.76
CA THR A 188 14.57 -10.07 -9.74
C THR A 188 14.70 -9.39 -11.10
N VAL A 189 14.86 -8.08 -11.09
CA VAL A 189 15.00 -7.24 -12.28
C VAL A 189 16.41 -6.66 -12.28
N ASN A 190 17.16 -6.92 -13.34
CA ASN A 190 18.52 -6.39 -13.52
C ASN A 190 18.51 -5.38 -14.66
N TRP A 191 19.31 -4.33 -14.54
CA TRP A 191 19.61 -3.38 -15.61
C TRP A 191 21.08 -2.97 -15.54
N ALA A 192 21.54 -2.15 -16.48
CA ALA A 192 22.96 -1.80 -16.61
C ALA A 192 23.60 -1.22 -15.33
N ASN A 193 22.80 -0.55 -14.49
CA ASN A 193 23.29 0.21 -13.33
C ASN A 193 22.86 -0.39 -11.98
N GLY A 194 22.23 -1.56 -11.96
CA GLY A 194 21.70 -2.13 -10.72
C GLY A 194 20.84 -3.38 -10.88
N GLN A 195 20.38 -3.86 -9.74
CA GLN A 195 19.41 -4.94 -9.63
C GLN A 195 18.41 -4.57 -8.53
N ASP A 196 17.15 -4.90 -8.73
CA ASP A 196 16.09 -4.81 -7.73
C ASP A 196 15.28 -6.11 -7.76
N GLY A 197 14.40 -6.31 -6.79
CA GLY A 197 13.51 -7.44 -6.78
C GLY A 197 12.23 -7.17 -6.02
N PHE A 198 11.16 -7.78 -6.50
CA PHE A 198 9.84 -7.74 -5.87
C PHE A 198 9.30 -9.16 -5.74
N VAL A 199 8.18 -9.29 -5.03
CA VAL A 199 7.53 -10.59 -4.82
C VAL A 199 6.12 -10.51 -5.40
N THR A 200 5.71 -11.55 -6.13
CA THR A 200 4.34 -11.63 -6.67
C THR A 200 3.30 -11.88 -5.58
N GLY A 201 2.07 -11.42 -5.81
CA GLY A 201 0.95 -11.63 -4.89
C GLY A 201 0.91 -10.66 -3.71
N LEU A 202 1.72 -9.60 -3.73
CA LEU A 202 1.66 -8.50 -2.75
C LEU A 202 0.53 -7.49 -3.02
N LYS A 203 -0.22 -7.66 -4.12
CA LYS A 203 -1.38 -6.84 -4.50
C LYS A 203 -2.61 -7.73 -4.75
N PRO A 204 -3.23 -8.28 -3.68
CA PRO A 204 -4.38 -9.19 -3.80
C PRO A 204 -5.59 -8.52 -4.47
N GLU A 205 -5.69 -7.20 -4.45
CA GLU A 205 -6.72 -6.43 -5.15
C GLU A 205 -6.61 -6.46 -6.68
N ILE A 206 -5.43 -6.80 -7.24
CA ILE A 206 -5.22 -6.96 -8.69
C ILE A 206 -5.24 -8.44 -9.05
N SER A 207 -4.30 -9.22 -8.50
CA SER A 207 -4.26 -10.67 -8.70
C SER A 207 -3.31 -11.34 -7.70
N ALA A 208 -3.58 -12.61 -7.38
CA ALA A 208 -2.70 -13.40 -6.52
C ALA A 208 -1.30 -13.66 -7.13
N SER A 209 -1.14 -13.49 -8.44
CA SER A 209 0.13 -13.69 -9.16
C SER A 209 0.81 -12.41 -9.61
N TYR A 210 0.20 -11.27 -9.37
CA TYR A 210 0.62 -10.00 -9.93
C TYR A 210 1.83 -9.45 -9.17
N GLY A 211 2.79 -8.93 -9.93
CA GLY A 211 3.75 -7.97 -9.44
C GLY A 211 4.18 -7.03 -10.55
N ASP A 212 4.39 -5.77 -10.19
CA ASP A 212 4.79 -4.70 -11.10
C ASP A 212 6.10 -4.04 -10.66
N PHE A 213 6.84 -3.57 -11.65
CA PHE A 213 8.06 -2.79 -11.45
C PHE A 213 8.08 -1.58 -12.38
N ALA A 214 8.39 -0.41 -11.85
CA ALA A 214 8.49 0.81 -12.65
C ALA A 214 9.79 0.83 -13.47
N MET A 215 9.68 1.05 -14.78
CA MET A 215 10.80 1.17 -15.70
C MET A 215 11.12 2.63 -16.01
N ASP A 216 12.38 2.87 -16.35
CA ASP A 216 12.82 4.09 -17.00
C ASP A 216 12.82 3.91 -18.53
N VAL A 217 12.44 4.96 -19.25
CA VAL A 217 12.44 4.97 -20.72
C VAL A 217 13.88 4.98 -21.23
N GLY A 218 14.17 4.13 -22.21
CA GLY A 218 15.51 4.00 -22.80
C GLY A 218 16.47 3.09 -22.03
N THR A 219 16.03 2.50 -20.91
CA THR A 219 16.79 1.50 -20.17
C THR A 219 16.36 0.09 -20.58
N SER A 220 17.34 -0.80 -20.76
CA SER A 220 17.07 -2.23 -20.96
C SER A 220 17.18 -2.99 -19.64
N TYR A 221 16.15 -3.77 -19.35
CA TYR A 221 15.99 -4.60 -18.18
C TYR A 221 16.05 -6.08 -18.59
N SER A 222 16.44 -6.91 -17.63
CA SER A 222 16.30 -8.36 -17.70
C SER A 222 15.62 -8.88 -16.44
N VAL A 223 14.59 -9.71 -16.61
CA VAL A 223 13.81 -10.24 -15.50
C VAL A 223 14.15 -11.71 -15.29
N GLN A 224 14.37 -12.10 -14.03
CA GLN A 224 14.67 -13.46 -13.61
C GLN A 224 13.82 -13.85 -12.40
N LEU A 225 13.27 -15.07 -12.40
CA LEU A 225 12.44 -15.60 -11.31
C LEU A 225 13.24 -16.62 -10.51
N GLY A 226 13.58 -16.30 -9.26
CA GLY A 226 14.50 -17.12 -8.48
C GLY A 226 15.87 -17.31 -9.15
N SER A 227 16.63 -18.31 -8.73
CA SER A 227 18.03 -18.49 -9.14
C SER A 227 18.24 -19.46 -10.32
N ARG A 228 17.21 -20.20 -10.74
CA ARG A 228 17.32 -21.27 -11.75
C ARG A 228 16.70 -20.94 -13.10
N THR A 229 15.92 -19.88 -13.20
CA THR A 229 15.29 -19.50 -14.46
C THR A 229 16.26 -18.74 -15.36
N PRO A 230 16.22 -18.97 -16.68
CA PRO A 230 16.94 -18.12 -17.62
C PRO A 230 16.43 -16.67 -17.51
N PRO A 231 17.33 -15.67 -17.42
CA PRO A 231 16.90 -14.27 -17.42
C PRO A 231 16.33 -13.90 -18.79
N VAL A 232 15.15 -13.28 -18.79
CA VAL A 232 14.51 -12.73 -19.99
C VAL A 232 15.06 -11.32 -20.19
N ALA A 233 15.99 -11.17 -21.13
CA ALA A 233 16.66 -9.91 -21.42
C ALA A 233 16.01 -9.13 -22.57
N GLY A 234 16.39 -7.86 -22.73
CA GLY A 234 15.89 -7.00 -23.81
C GLY A 234 14.53 -6.39 -23.52
N LEU A 235 14.12 -6.34 -22.25
CA LEU A 235 12.89 -5.69 -21.83
C LEU A 235 13.13 -4.19 -21.78
N ALA A 236 12.34 -3.42 -22.50
CA ALA A 236 12.39 -1.96 -22.46
C ALA A 236 10.97 -1.44 -22.59
N ALA A 237 10.71 -0.23 -22.11
CA ALA A 237 9.42 0.41 -22.28
C ALA A 237 9.09 0.58 -23.78
N PRO A 238 8.09 -0.13 -24.33
CA PRO A 238 7.70 0.05 -25.72
C PRO A 238 7.14 1.46 -25.94
N MET A 239 7.38 2.06 -27.11
CA MET A 239 6.68 3.29 -27.48
C MET A 239 5.31 2.93 -28.06
N CYS A 240 4.27 3.30 -27.33
CA CYS A 240 2.88 3.15 -27.73
C CYS A 240 2.35 4.48 -28.27
N VAL A 241 1.31 4.43 -29.09
CA VAL A 241 0.62 5.62 -29.61
C VAL A 241 -0.78 5.64 -29.01
N ALA A 242 -1.15 6.75 -28.38
CA ALA A 242 -2.46 6.95 -27.78
C ALA A 242 -3.53 7.15 -28.85
N ALA A 243 -4.81 7.06 -28.45
CA ALA A 243 -5.92 7.26 -29.39
C ALA A 243 -5.94 8.69 -29.97
N ASP A 244 -5.33 9.65 -29.27
CA ASP A 244 -5.12 11.03 -29.71
C ASP A 244 -3.87 11.24 -30.60
N GLY A 245 -3.11 10.17 -30.86
CA GLY A 245 -1.88 10.21 -31.66
C GLY A 245 -0.62 10.58 -30.89
N ALA A 246 -0.69 10.83 -29.57
CA ALA A 246 0.49 11.15 -28.78
C ALA A 246 1.33 9.89 -28.48
N PRO A 247 2.66 9.92 -28.71
CA PRO A 247 3.52 8.81 -28.30
C PRO A 247 3.70 8.82 -26.78
N TYR A 248 3.57 7.65 -26.16
CA TYR A 248 3.79 7.46 -24.72
C TYR A 248 4.52 6.14 -24.43
N PRO A 249 5.27 6.06 -23.32
CA PRO A 249 5.93 4.83 -22.93
C PRO A 249 4.90 3.84 -22.34
N GLY A 250 4.80 2.67 -22.95
CA GLY A 250 3.94 1.57 -22.51
C GLY A 250 4.63 0.62 -21.54
N ALA A 251 3.87 -0.36 -21.08
CA ALA A 251 4.32 -1.42 -20.21
C ALA A 251 4.70 -2.68 -21.01
N VAL A 252 5.43 -3.59 -20.39
CA VAL A 252 5.67 -4.95 -20.91
C VAL A 252 5.08 -5.95 -19.92
N ARG A 253 4.34 -6.93 -20.42
CA ARG A 253 3.73 -7.98 -19.61
C ARG A 253 4.42 -9.30 -19.89
N LEU A 254 4.82 -9.97 -18.81
CA LEU A 254 5.51 -11.24 -18.81
C LEU A 254 4.68 -12.24 -18.02
N VAL A 255 4.37 -13.38 -18.64
CA VAL A 255 3.68 -14.49 -17.99
C VAL A 255 4.65 -15.64 -17.84
N PHE A 256 4.94 -16.04 -16.61
CA PHE A 256 5.79 -17.18 -16.29
C PHE A 256 4.94 -18.33 -15.79
N GLN A 257 5.26 -19.54 -16.24
CA GLN A 257 4.65 -20.76 -15.76
C GLN A 257 5.64 -21.56 -14.93
N ARG A 258 5.21 -22.07 -13.78
CA ARG A 258 5.99 -23.02 -12.97
C ARG A 258 6.17 -24.33 -13.73
N GLY A 259 7.42 -24.68 -14.03
CA GLY A 259 7.86 -25.99 -14.51
C GLY A 259 7.64 -27.06 -13.45
N GLY A 260 7.16 -28.22 -13.88
CA GLY A 260 6.88 -29.38 -13.03
C GLY A 260 8.12 -30.15 -12.60
#